data_AF-A0A428TYJ4-F1
#
_entry.id   AF-A0A428TYJ4-F1
#
_cell.length_a   1.000
_cell.length_b   1.000
_cell.length_c   1.000
_cell.angle_alpha   90.00
_cell.angle_beta   90.00
_cell.angle_gamma   90.00
#
_symmetry.space_group_name_H-M   'P 1'
#
loop_
_entity.id
_entity.type
_entity.pdbx_description
1 polymer ?
#
loop_
_entity_poly.entity_id
_entity_poly.type
_entity_poly.pdbx_seq_one_letter_code
_entity_poly.pdbx_strand_id
1 'polypeptide(L)'
;MLVKDTRRLVLFVLPTILLIGTVIRLYFNPEGLQKHNTNFAPSQFAKDAGDDQDPLFSDEVIPDDPQTTPQDIPQDIPQEVPQEIPQEAPQEALPDTLPETPLDPIPTPEQHGDNQPGILPLPEDLATTHQEVFSASTLDKKFFMIDFGNGFPSMNPNIIPHPTLDNTWIIVAQWRLENKESQWFAELVCDATFQDNVLRCVNPPTTLTVAATTGGGHCEGDLAFFNTNIGPHDARVFYGPEKPYTIFGSNSVHTCFGQFVQDLRMVVDWKGDREKLEFRLGTELQRPLPWNPVEKNWFLFWDSNGQIVYEPYVMVFKQQAPFDIHAISRQPIWIHGREKHPDKSTSDMFYVTSMSWKQRGQKYHGFLDDEIFLAFGIEDEKAAGINVLAGDLFKNLGACFEE
;
A
#
# COMPACT_ATOMS: atom_id res chain seq x y z
N MET A 1 -3.94 69.52 -22.80
CA MET A 1 -4.39 68.38 -21.97
C MET A 1 -4.58 67.08 -22.75
N LEU A 2 -4.84 67.08 -24.07
CA LEU A 2 -5.07 65.84 -24.86
C LEU A 2 -3.85 64.91 -25.08
N VAL A 3 -2.61 65.39 -24.93
CA VAL A 3 -1.40 64.57 -25.23
C VAL A 3 -0.96 63.69 -24.04
N LYS A 4 -1.46 63.96 -22.83
CA LYS A 4 -1.10 63.19 -21.62
C LYS A 4 -1.92 61.90 -21.45
N ASP A 5 -3.10 61.82 -22.04
CA ASP A 5 -3.97 60.63 -21.94
C ASP A 5 -3.67 59.55 -22.97
N THR A 6 -3.12 59.91 -24.13
CA THR A 6 -2.74 58.94 -25.17
C THR A 6 -1.61 58.02 -24.73
N ARG A 7 -0.66 58.50 -23.92
CA ARG A 7 0.41 57.65 -23.35
C ARG A 7 -0.12 56.61 -22.36
N ARG A 8 -1.15 56.93 -21.58
CA ARG A 8 -1.76 55.97 -20.66
C ARG A 8 -2.61 54.94 -21.41
N LEU A 9 -3.33 55.36 -22.43
CA LEU A 9 -4.11 54.45 -23.28
C LEU A 9 -3.19 53.43 -23.98
N VAL A 10 -2.05 53.86 -24.53
CA VAL A 10 -1.08 52.96 -25.18
C VAL A 10 -0.50 51.93 -24.20
N LEU A 11 -0.26 52.33 -22.94
CA LEU A 11 0.27 51.42 -21.91
C LEU A 11 -0.69 50.29 -21.54
N PHE A 12 -2.00 50.44 -21.75
CA PHE A 12 -2.98 49.39 -21.46
C PHE A 12 -3.44 48.64 -22.71
N VAL A 13 -3.61 49.34 -23.84
CA VAL A 13 -4.13 48.72 -25.07
C VAL A 13 -3.10 47.79 -25.70
N LEU A 14 -1.82 48.16 -25.67
CA LEU A 14 -0.76 47.40 -26.36
C LEU A 14 -0.47 46.04 -25.69
N PRO A 15 -0.38 45.93 -24.34
CA PRO A 15 -0.28 44.63 -23.68
C PRO A 15 -1.53 43.76 -23.87
N THR A 16 -2.73 44.34 -23.86
CA THR A 16 -3.97 43.57 -24.06
C THR A 16 -4.05 43.00 -25.48
N ILE A 17 -3.68 43.77 -26.50
CA ILE A 17 -3.60 43.27 -27.89
C ILE A 17 -2.54 42.18 -28.03
N LEU A 18 -1.37 42.32 -27.38
CA LEU A 18 -0.33 41.29 -27.37
C LEU A 18 -0.80 40.00 -26.69
N LEU A 19 -1.50 40.11 -25.56
CA LEU A 19 -2.06 38.97 -24.84
C LEU A 19 -3.10 38.22 -25.70
N ILE A 20 -4.05 38.96 -26.29
CA ILE A 20 -5.06 38.39 -27.18
C ILE A 20 -4.40 37.73 -28.40
N GLY A 21 -3.40 38.36 -29.01
CA GLY A 21 -2.64 37.79 -30.13
C GLY A 21 -1.90 36.51 -29.74
N THR A 22 -1.35 36.44 -28.53
CA THR A 22 -0.68 35.24 -28.00
C THR A 22 -1.67 34.10 -27.76
N VAL A 23 -2.83 34.39 -27.16
CA VAL A 23 -3.90 33.41 -26.94
C VAL A 23 -4.45 32.88 -28.27
N ILE A 24 -4.71 33.76 -29.25
CA ILE A 24 -5.15 33.36 -30.60
C ILE A 24 -4.09 32.48 -31.27
N ARG A 25 -2.81 32.85 -31.18
CA ARG A 25 -1.72 32.07 -31.77
C ARG A 25 -1.59 30.68 -31.13
N LEU A 26 -1.75 30.58 -29.81
CA LEU A 26 -1.75 29.31 -29.08
C LEU A 26 -2.97 28.45 -29.44
N TYR A 27 -4.14 29.08 -29.62
CA TYR A 27 -5.37 28.39 -29.98
C TYR A 27 -5.32 27.79 -31.40
N PHE A 28 -4.75 28.53 -32.37
CA PHE A 28 -4.69 28.09 -33.77
C PHE A 28 -3.41 27.32 -34.13
N ASN A 29 -2.41 27.27 -33.26
CA ASN A 29 -1.15 26.58 -33.55
C ASN A 29 -0.51 25.96 -32.27
N PRO A 30 -1.12 24.91 -31.69
CA PRO A 30 -0.69 24.30 -30.43
C PRO A 30 0.65 23.54 -30.52
N GLU A 31 1.15 23.28 -31.73
CA GLU A 31 2.39 22.51 -31.98
C GLU A 31 3.66 23.21 -31.47
N GLY A 32 3.61 24.51 -31.18
CA GLY A 32 4.74 25.28 -30.67
C GLY A 32 5.12 25.00 -29.21
N LEU A 33 4.24 24.36 -28.43
CA LEU A 33 4.47 24.01 -27.02
C LEU A 33 5.04 22.60 -26.81
N GLN A 34 4.97 21.72 -27.82
CA GLN A 34 5.40 20.32 -27.68
C GLN A 34 6.85 20.05 -28.05
N LYS A 35 7.58 21.01 -28.65
CA LYS A 35 8.91 20.75 -29.21
C LYS A 35 10.11 20.85 -28.25
N HIS A 36 9.89 20.96 -26.94
CA HIS A 36 11.00 21.09 -25.98
C HIS A 36 11.05 20.09 -24.81
N ASN A 37 10.16 19.08 -24.75
CA ASN A 37 10.15 18.12 -23.62
C ASN A 37 10.04 16.64 -24.05
N THR A 38 10.76 16.24 -25.10
CA THR A 38 11.00 14.82 -25.40
C THR A 38 12.48 14.60 -25.61
N ASN A 39 13.27 14.65 -24.53
CA ASN A 39 14.63 14.09 -24.44
C ASN A 39 15.10 14.08 -22.98
N PHE A 40 14.38 13.38 -22.09
CA PHE A 40 14.93 12.97 -20.80
C PHE A 40 14.87 11.45 -20.72
N ALA A 41 15.78 10.80 -21.45
CA ALA A 41 16.15 9.41 -21.24
C ALA A 41 17.61 9.40 -20.74
N PRO A 42 17.94 8.66 -19.67
CA PRO A 42 19.32 8.48 -19.24
C PRO A 42 20.15 7.88 -20.38
N SER A 43 21.28 8.50 -20.69
CA SER A 43 22.16 8.18 -21.83
C SER A 43 22.96 6.87 -21.67
N GLN A 44 22.39 5.84 -21.03
CA GLN A 44 23.07 4.57 -20.74
C GLN A 44 22.55 3.37 -21.55
N PHE A 45 21.58 3.54 -22.45
CA PHE A 45 21.03 2.42 -23.24
C PHE A 45 20.83 2.72 -24.74
N ALA A 46 21.45 3.76 -25.27
CA ALA A 46 21.41 4.05 -26.71
C ALA A 46 22.77 3.79 -27.36
N LYS A 47 23.03 2.53 -27.72
CA LYS A 47 23.73 2.08 -28.93
C LYS A 47 24.00 0.57 -28.85
N ASP A 48 23.33 -0.19 -29.70
CA ASP A 48 23.97 -1.25 -30.50
C ASP A 48 23.03 -1.65 -31.64
N ALA A 49 23.31 -1.09 -32.83
CA ALA A 49 22.91 -1.63 -34.12
C ALA A 49 23.85 -1.02 -35.18
N GLY A 50 24.67 -1.86 -35.83
CA GLY A 50 25.25 -1.56 -37.14
C GLY A 50 26.77 -1.38 -37.18
N ASP A 51 27.41 -2.48 -37.54
CA ASP A 51 28.74 -2.74 -38.11
C ASP A 51 29.29 -1.66 -39.08
N ASP A 52 30.59 -1.31 -38.94
CA ASP A 52 31.58 -1.31 -40.04
C ASP A 52 32.97 -0.79 -39.59
N GLN A 53 33.93 -1.72 -39.62
CA GLN A 53 35.34 -1.67 -40.04
C GLN A 53 36.30 -0.51 -39.68
N ASP A 54 37.37 -0.96 -39.00
CA ASP A 54 38.81 -0.72 -39.22
C ASP A 54 39.61 0.19 -38.25
N PRO A 55 40.89 -0.21 -38.01
CA PRO A 55 41.56 -0.18 -36.70
C PRO A 55 42.56 0.98 -36.62
N LEU A 56 43.11 1.27 -35.43
CA LEU A 56 44.47 1.82 -35.24
C LEU A 56 44.80 2.02 -33.74
N PHE A 57 45.87 1.33 -33.29
CA PHE A 57 46.77 1.63 -32.16
C PHE A 57 46.20 1.68 -30.73
N SER A 58 46.85 1.18 -29.67
CA SER A 58 47.98 0.27 -29.42
C SER A 58 48.12 0.20 -27.90
N ASP A 59 48.73 -0.89 -27.44
CA ASP A 59 49.09 -1.21 -26.07
C ASP A 59 49.66 -0.05 -25.24
N GLU A 60 49.25 0.04 -23.97
CA GLU A 60 50.17 0.44 -22.92
C GLU A 60 49.89 -0.35 -21.63
N VAL A 61 50.86 -1.23 -21.36
CA VAL A 61 51.03 -2.09 -20.19
C VAL A 61 51.94 -1.39 -19.20
N ILE A 62 51.55 -1.22 -17.94
CA ILE A 62 52.49 -1.07 -16.80
C ILE A 62 51.83 -1.61 -15.49
N PRO A 63 52.58 -2.01 -14.44
CA PRO A 63 53.01 -3.39 -14.17
C PRO A 63 52.63 -3.92 -12.76
N ASP A 64 52.74 -5.24 -12.58
CA ASP A 64 52.72 -5.95 -11.29
C ASP A 64 54.00 -5.69 -10.44
N ASP A 65 53.85 -5.56 -9.12
CA ASP A 65 54.77 -6.11 -8.09
C ASP A 65 54.04 -6.21 -6.72
N PRO A 66 54.47 -7.06 -5.76
CA PRO A 66 53.60 -8.07 -5.18
C PRO A 66 53.56 -7.99 -3.64
N GLN A 67 52.95 -9.01 -3.03
CA GLN A 67 53.07 -9.40 -1.62
C GLN A 67 52.31 -8.54 -0.59
N THR A 68 51.11 -9.02 -0.24
CA THR A 68 50.77 -9.33 1.15
C THR A 68 49.73 -10.45 1.17
N THR A 69 50.19 -11.69 1.34
CA THR A 69 49.35 -12.79 1.84
C THR A 69 49.22 -12.64 3.35
N PRO A 70 48.03 -12.85 3.91
CA PRO A 70 47.95 -13.86 4.98
C PRO A 70 47.13 -15.07 4.55
N GLN A 71 47.75 -16.24 4.72
CA GLN A 71 47.16 -17.57 4.65
C GLN A 71 46.16 -17.79 5.79
N ASP A 72 45.29 -18.78 5.57
CA ASP A 72 44.51 -19.57 6.53
C ASP A 72 43.00 -19.28 6.59
N ILE A 73 42.30 -19.77 5.56
CA ILE A 73 40.89 -20.20 5.66
C ILE A 73 40.93 -21.71 5.97
N PRO A 74 40.40 -22.17 7.11
CA PRO A 74 40.16 -23.59 7.31
C PRO A 74 39.07 -24.06 6.32
N GLN A 75 39.47 -24.87 5.34
CA GLN A 75 38.57 -25.74 4.59
C GLN A 75 38.28 -26.97 5.45
N ASP A 76 37.23 -26.91 6.26
CA ASP A 76 36.59 -28.09 6.83
C ASP A 76 35.08 -27.94 6.67
N ILE A 77 34.59 -28.42 5.52
CA ILE A 77 33.18 -28.78 5.34
C ILE A 77 33.09 -30.27 5.65
N PRO A 78 32.39 -30.71 6.71
CA PRO A 78 32.01 -32.10 6.82
C PRO A 78 30.97 -32.42 5.74
N GLN A 79 31.39 -33.12 4.69
CA GLN A 79 30.49 -33.89 3.83
C GLN A 79 30.09 -35.17 4.57
N GLU A 80 29.13 -35.08 5.49
CA GLU A 80 28.33 -36.26 5.88
C GLU A 80 26.88 -35.82 6.11
N VAL A 81 26.00 -36.33 5.25
CA VAL A 81 24.55 -36.31 5.43
C VAL A 81 24.21 -37.46 6.37
N PRO A 82 23.60 -37.23 7.55
CA PRO A 82 22.95 -38.31 8.27
C PRO A 82 21.68 -38.72 7.50
N GLN A 83 21.78 -39.80 6.73
CA GLN A 83 20.60 -40.59 6.39
C GLN A 83 20.13 -41.28 7.66
N GLU A 84 19.02 -40.80 8.23
CA GLU A 84 17.95 -41.55 8.93
C GLU A 84 17.14 -40.59 9.81
N ILE A 85 15.95 -40.21 9.32
CA ILE A 85 14.90 -39.62 10.14
C ILE A 85 14.07 -40.79 10.69
N PRO A 86 13.91 -40.94 12.01
CA PRO A 86 12.95 -41.91 12.56
C PRO A 86 11.54 -41.50 12.15
N GLN A 87 10.92 -42.31 11.29
CA GLN A 87 9.47 -42.32 11.09
C GLN A 87 8.84 -42.98 12.31
N GLU A 88 8.36 -42.19 13.27
CA GLU A 88 7.25 -42.57 14.17
C GLU A 88 6.93 -41.39 15.12
N ALA A 89 5.79 -40.74 14.89
CA ALA A 89 5.12 -39.96 15.92
C ALA A 89 4.25 -40.92 16.75
N PRO A 90 4.07 -40.70 18.07
CA PRO A 90 3.20 -41.54 18.88
C PRO A 90 1.74 -41.44 18.38
N GLN A 91 1.19 -42.56 17.93
CA GLN A 91 -0.24 -42.71 17.70
C GLN A 91 -0.92 -42.78 19.08
N GLU A 92 -1.55 -41.69 19.51
CA GLU A 92 -2.63 -41.80 20.49
C GLU A 92 -3.81 -42.49 19.79
N ALA A 93 -4.10 -43.70 20.23
CA ALA A 93 -5.22 -44.50 19.74
C ALA A 93 -6.54 -43.81 20.07
N LEU A 94 -7.30 -43.43 19.04
CA LEU A 94 -8.73 -43.14 19.19
C LEU A 94 -9.44 -44.42 19.67
N PRO A 95 -10.43 -44.32 20.58
CA PRO A 95 -11.23 -45.48 20.95
C PRO A 95 -12.09 -45.95 19.78
N ASP A 96 -11.90 -47.21 19.38
CA ASP A 96 -12.82 -47.97 18.53
C ASP A 96 -14.13 -48.20 19.29
N THR A 97 -15.06 -47.24 19.23
CA THR A 97 -16.53 -47.38 19.28
C THR A 97 -17.18 -46.06 19.71
N LEU A 98 -17.68 -45.28 18.75
CA LEU A 98 -18.70 -44.27 19.01
C LEU A 98 -20.08 -44.95 18.96
N PRO A 99 -21.00 -44.68 19.90
CA PRO A 99 -22.32 -45.28 19.90
C PRO A 99 -23.17 -44.75 18.73
N GLU A 100 -23.74 -45.66 17.93
CA GLU A 100 -24.73 -45.36 16.91
C GLU A 100 -26.02 -44.85 17.57
N THR A 101 -26.14 -43.54 17.74
CA THR A 101 -27.46 -42.88 17.84
C THR A 101 -27.94 -42.54 16.44
N PRO A 102 -29.14 -42.97 16.01
CA PRO A 102 -29.66 -42.61 14.69
C PRO A 102 -29.81 -41.09 14.58
N LEU A 103 -29.07 -40.48 13.65
CA LEU A 103 -29.37 -39.12 13.20
C LEU A 103 -30.67 -39.17 12.41
N ASP A 104 -31.67 -38.40 12.84
CA ASP A 104 -32.90 -38.22 12.09
C ASP A 104 -32.57 -37.75 10.65
N PRO A 105 -33.27 -38.25 9.63
CA PRO A 105 -33.00 -37.85 8.25
C PRO A 105 -33.25 -36.36 8.06
N ILE A 106 -32.22 -35.68 7.55
CA ILE A 106 -32.28 -34.30 7.06
C ILE A 106 -33.46 -34.18 6.09
N PRO A 107 -34.42 -33.27 6.32
CA PRO A 107 -35.53 -33.10 5.39
C PRO A 107 -34.99 -32.59 4.05
N THR A 108 -35.26 -33.37 3.01
CA THR A 108 -35.03 -32.99 1.61
C THR A 108 -35.74 -31.65 1.34
N PRO A 109 -35.10 -30.67 0.65
CA PRO A 109 -35.78 -29.43 0.32
C PRO A 109 -36.97 -29.76 -0.60
N GLU A 110 -38.18 -29.58 -0.09
CA GLU A 110 -39.36 -29.51 -0.94
C GLU A 110 -39.16 -28.36 -1.93
N GLN A 111 -39.36 -28.66 -3.22
CA GLN A 111 -39.40 -27.66 -4.27
C GLN A 111 -40.52 -26.65 -3.97
N HIS A 112 -40.15 -25.53 -3.36
CA HIS A 112 -40.93 -24.30 -3.44
C HIS A 112 -40.38 -23.48 -4.60
N GLY A 113 -41.26 -23.18 -5.56
CA GLY A 113 -40.93 -22.62 -6.85
C GLY A 113 -40.27 -21.25 -6.81
N ASP A 114 -39.53 -20.96 -7.88
CA ASP A 114 -39.11 -19.65 -8.39
C ASP A 114 -39.18 -18.49 -7.38
N ASN A 115 -38.20 -18.42 -6.49
CA ASN A 115 -37.73 -17.15 -5.95
C ASN A 115 -36.21 -17.17 -5.99
N GLN A 116 -35.63 -16.17 -6.65
CA GLN A 116 -34.20 -15.91 -6.64
C GLN A 116 -33.66 -15.95 -5.19
N PRO A 117 -32.43 -16.44 -4.94
CA PRO A 117 -31.83 -16.35 -3.62
C PRO A 117 -31.84 -14.88 -3.19
N GLY A 118 -32.67 -14.59 -2.18
CA GLY A 118 -32.98 -13.25 -1.73
C GLY A 118 -31.73 -12.56 -1.22
N ILE A 119 -31.34 -11.49 -1.89
CA ILE A 119 -30.40 -10.52 -1.36
C ILE A 119 -31.11 -9.86 -0.17
N LEU A 120 -30.74 -10.25 1.06
CA LEU A 120 -31.28 -9.60 2.26
C LEU A 120 -30.85 -8.12 2.27
N PRO A 121 -31.72 -7.19 2.68
CA PRO A 121 -31.36 -5.78 2.79
C PRO A 121 -30.25 -5.60 3.82
N LEU A 122 -29.33 -4.66 3.56
CA LEU A 122 -28.38 -4.18 4.57
C LEU A 122 -29.15 -3.87 5.87
N PRO A 123 -28.62 -4.23 7.05
CA PRO A 123 -29.25 -3.93 8.33
C PRO A 123 -29.67 -2.45 8.40
N GLU A 124 -30.96 -2.20 8.68
CA GLU A 124 -31.48 -0.83 8.80
C GLU A 124 -30.76 -0.08 9.93
N ASP A 125 -30.41 -0.78 11.02
CA ASP A 125 -29.69 -0.21 12.16
C ASP A 125 -28.21 -0.64 12.19
N LEU A 126 -27.33 0.26 11.70
CA LEU A 126 -25.87 0.07 11.77
C LEU A 126 -25.39 -0.08 13.21
N ALA A 127 -26.04 0.51 14.21
CA ALA A 127 -25.58 0.42 15.59
C ALA A 127 -25.66 -1.01 16.15
N THR A 128 -26.53 -1.85 15.57
CA THR A 128 -26.65 -3.27 15.96
C THR A 128 -25.63 -4.17 15.28
N THR A 129 -25.01 -3.72 14.19
CA THR A 129 -24.12 -4.56 13.37
C THR A 129 -22.70 -4.05 13.29
N HIS A 130 -22.48 -2.76 13.53
CA HIS A 130 -21.20 -2.07 13.38
C HIS A 130 -20.96 -1.12 14.55
N GLN A 131 -19.68 -0.89 14.82
CA GLN A 131 -19.19 0.19 15.65
C GLN A 131 -18.86 1.39 14.77
N GLU A 132 -19.72 2.40 14.76
CA GLU A 132 -19.46 3.60 13.97
C GLU A 132 -18.36 4.48 14.60
N VAL A 133 -17.41 4.92 13.78
CA VAL A 133 -16.32 5.82 14.14
C VAL A 133 -16.46 7.14 13.40
N PHE A 134 -16.16 8.23 14.10
CA PHE A 134 -16.40 9.60 13.64
C PHE A 134 -15.09 10.38 13.62
N SER A 135 -14.93 11.29 12.66
CA SER A 135 -13.74 12.12 12.60
C SER A 135 -13.66 13.02 13.82
N ALA A 136 -12.49 13.04 14.44
CA ALA A 136 -12.18 13.95 15.54
C ALA A 136 -12.03 15.40 15.07
N SER A 137 -11.70 15.66 13.79
CA SER A 137 -11.40 17.02 13.30
C SER A 137 -12.33 17.59 12.25
N THR A 138 -13.07 16.79 11.47
CA THR A 138 -14.02 17.35 10.49
C THR A 138 -15.30 17.83 11.18
N LEU A 139 -15.88 18.92 10.65
CA LEU A 139 -17.10 19.52 11.21
C LEU A 139 -18.33 18.61 11.01
N ASP A 140 -18.39 17.91 9.88
CA ASP A 140 -19.46 16.97 9.54
C ASP A 140 -19.22 15.56 10.10
N LYS A 141 -18.13 15.36 10.85
CA LYS A 141 -17.70 14.09 11.44
C LYS A 141 -17.36 12.99 10.42
N LYS A 142 -17.33 13.31 9.12
CA LYS A 142 -16.98 12.37 8.06
C LYS A 142 -15.47 12.29 7.85
N PHE A 143 -15.04 11.29 7.11
CA PHE A 143 -13.67 11.20 6.62
C PHE A 143 -13.31 12.38 5.68
N PHE A 144 -12.01 12.58 5.46
CA PHE A 144 -11.47 13.55 4.51
C PHE A 144 -10.87 12.84 3.29
N MET A 145 -10.83 13.55 2.16
CA MET A 145 -10.19 13.05 0.94
C MET A 145 -8.68 13.28 0.97
N ILE A 146 -7.94 12.41 0.28
CA ILE A 146 -6.51 12.55 0.04
C ILE A 146 -6.30 12.79 -1.45
N ASP A 147 -5.54 13.83 -1.78
CA ASP A 147 -5.38 14.29 -3.16
C ASP A 147 -3.88 14.49 -3.47
N PHE A 148 -3.38 13.66 -4.39
CA PHE A 148 -2.01 13.68 -4.88
C PHE A 148 -1.79 14.68 -6.03
N GLY A 149 -2.84 15.41 -6.43
CA GLY A 149 -2.82 16.39 -7.50
C GLY A 149 -3.27 15.85 -8.85
N ASN A 150 -3.56 16.78 -9.76
CA ASN A 150 -4.02 16.45 -11.12
C ASN A 150 -2.98 15.60 -11.87
N GLY A 151 -3.45 14.52 -12.49
CA GLY A 151 -2.59 13.58 -13.23
C GLY A 151 -1.97 12.47 -12.37
N PHE A 152 -2.28 12.44 -11.07
CA PHE A 152 -1.78 11.42 -10.14
C PHE A 152 -2.92 10.67 -9.44
N PRO A 153 -3.81 9.99 -10.19
CA PRO A 153 -4.86 9.18 -9.58
C PRO A 153 -4.24 8.06 -8.73
N SER A 154 -4.73 7.91 -7.51
CA SER A 154 -4.11 7.04 -6.51
C SER A 154 -5.14 6.31 -5.66
N MET A 155 -4.80 5.09 -5.23
CA MET A 155 -5.60 4.29 -4.30
C MET A 155 -4.73 3.74 -3.18
N ASN A 156 -5.34 3.10 -2.18
CA ASN A 156 -4.63 2.43 -1.09
C ASN A 156 -3.63 3.34 -0.33
N PRO A 157 -4.09 4.48 0.21
CA PRO A 157 -3.22 5.48 0.79
C PRO A 157 -2.64 5.07 2.14
N ASN A 158 -1.55 5.72 2.52
CA ASN A 158 -0.91 5.63 3.81
C ASN A 158 -0.61 7.04 4.30
N ILE A 159 -0.72 7.25 5.61
CA ILE A 159 -0.40 8.55 6.23
C ILE A 159 0.51 8.28 7.42
N ILE A 160 1.65 8.97 7.47
CA ILE A 160 2.51 8.99 8.67
C ILE A 160 2.94 10.43 9.01
N PRO A 161 3.15 10.77 10.29
CA PRO A 161 3.63 12.08 10.68
C PRO A 161 5.02 12.38 10.10
N HIS A 162 5.20 13.61 9.61
CA HIS A 162 6.50 14.08 9.11
C HIS A 162 7.51 14.14 10.28
N PRO A 163 8.78 13.72 10.09
CA PRO A 163 9.73 13.60 11.19
C PRO A 163 10.10 14.94 11.85
N THR A 164 10.07 16.03 11.10
CA THR A 164 10.60 17.33 11.55
C THR A 164 9.62 18.50 11.48
N LEU A 165 8.47 18.32 10.84
CA LEU A 165 7.51 19.40 10.60
C LEU A 165 6.20 19.06 11.31
N ASP A 166 5.68 19.99 12.08
CA ASP A 166 4.36 19.87 12.69
C ASP A 166 3.27 20.08 11.63
N ASN A 167 2.09 19.49 11.83
CA ASN A 167 0.94 19.60 10.92
C ASN A 167 1.26 19.27 9.45
N THR A 168 2.24 18.39 9.25
CA THR A 168 2.69 17.90 7.96
C THR A 168 2.84 16.40 8.05
N TRP A 169 2.44 15.69 6.99
CA TRP A 169 2.47 14.24 6.93
C TRP A 169 3.16 13.78 5.65
N ILE A 170 3.79 12.62 5.69
CA ILE A 170 4.22 11.93 4.48
C ILE A 170 3.06 11.02 4.09
N ILE A 171 2.54 11.20 2.88
CA ILE A 171 1.51 10.32 2.31
C ILE A 171 2.09 9.45 1.21
N VAL A 172 1.66 8.19 1.17
CA VAL A 172 2.09 7.21 0.17
C VAL A 172 0.88 6.47 -0.38
N ALA A 173 0.77 6.27 -1.69
CA ALA A 173 -0.38 5.56 -2.28
C ALA A 173 -0.04 4.87 -3.61
N GLN A 174 -0.73 3.79 -3.92
CA GLN A 174 -0.58 3.06 -5.18
C GLN A 174 -0.98 3.98 -6.34
N TRP A 175 -0.06 4.19 -7.29
CA TRP A 175 -0.35 4.94 -8.50
C TRP A 175 -1.25 4.13 -9.42
N ARG A 176 -2.39 4.70 -9.83
CA ARG A 176 -3.29 4.12 -10.83
C ARG A 176 -2.90 4.65 -12.21
N LEU A 177 -2.03 3.94 -12.92
CA LEU A 177 -1.71 4.32 -14.29
C LEU A 177 -2.97 4.20 -15.17
N GLU A 178 -3.24 5.22 -15.97
CA GLU A 178 -4.41 5.24 -16.89
C GLU A 178 -4.33 4.10 -17.91
N ASN A 179 -3.11 3.70 -18.30
CA ASN A 179 -2.89 2.54 -19.14
C ASN A 179 -2.94 1.25 -18.32
N LYS A 180 -4.08 0.56 -18.36
CA LYS A 180 -4.30 -0.73 -17.69
C LYS A 180 -3.43 -1.88 -18.21
N GLU A 181 -2.77 -1.71 -19.36
CA GLU A 181 -1.80 -2.69 -19.89
C GLU A 181 -0.39 -2.48 -19.35
N SER A 182 -0.17 -1.42 -18.55
CA SER A 182 1.13 -1.18 -17.94
C SER A 182 1.45 -2.28 -16.94
N GLN A 183 2.59 -2.92 -17.17
CA GLN A 183 3.24 -3.88 -16.28
C GLN A 183 3.93 -3.22 -15.09
N TRP A 184 4.08 -1.89 -15.16
CA TRP A 184 4.75 -1.09 -14.15
C TRP A 184 3.80 -0.68 -13.03
N PHE A 185 4.20 -0.98 -11.79
CA PHE A 185 3.55 -0.55 -10.57
C PHE A 185 4.49 0.37 -9.79
N ALA A 186 3.93 1.45 -9.26
CA ALA A 186 4.69 2.40 -8.44
C ALA A 186 3.81 3.00 -7.36
N GLU A 187 4.45 3.37 -6.27
CA GLU A 187 3.84 4.05 -5.13
C GLU A 187 4.20 5.53 -5.21
N LEU A 188 3.22 6.41 -5.20
CA LEU A 188 3.42 7.85 -5.09
C LEU A 188 3.77 8.24 -3.66
N VAL A 189 4.62 9.23 -3.49
CA VAL A 189 4.98 9.82 -2.19
C VAL A 189 5.10 11.34 -2.28
N CYS A 190 4.60 12.03 -1.26
CA CYS A 190 4.81 13.47 -1.07
C CYS A 190 4.64 13.86 0.41
N ASP A 191 5.19 15.03 0.76
CA ASP A 191 4.78 15.74 1.96
C ASP A 191 3.41 16.39 1.71
N ALA A 192 2.50 16.29 2.67
CA ALA A 192 1.13 16.76 2.56
C ALA A 192 0.67 17.53 3.79
N THR A 193 -0.24 18.47 3.55
CA THR A 193 -0.88 19.31 4.56
C THR A 193 -2.38 19.42 4.28
N PHE A 194 -3.17 19.74 5.31
CA PHE A 194 -4.60 19.99 5.12
C PHE A 194 -4.83 21.33 4.45
N GLN A 195 -5.60 21.32 3.37
CA GLN A 195 -6.05 22.49 2.62
C GLN A 195 -7.54 22.31 2.32
N ASP A 196 -8.40 23.21 2.80
CA ASP A 196 -9.85 23.12 2.64
C ASP A 196 -10.43 21.74 3.02
N ASN A 197 -9.98 21.18 4.16
CA ASN A 197 -10.34 19.85 4.68
C ASN A 197 -9.94 18.66 3.78
N VAL A 198 -9.04 18.86 2.83
CA VAL A 198 -8.45 17.79 2.01
C VAL A 198 -6.97 17.69 2.34
N LEU A 199 -6.44 16.48 2.51
CA LEU A 199 -5.03 16.25 2.72
C LEU A 199 -4.33 16.25 1.34
N ARG A 200 -3.57 17.30 1.05
CA ARG A 200 -2.97 17.54 -0.28
C ARG A 200 -1.46 17.57 -0.24
N CYS A 201 -0.84 17.03 -1.28
CA CYS A 201 0.58 17.20 -1.51
C CYS A 201 0.97 18.69 -1.55
N VAL A 202 2.07 19.05 -0.87
CA VAL A 202 2.66 20.39 -0.90
C VAL A 202 3.38 20.64 -2.22
N ASN A 203 4.05 19.60 -2.74
CA ASN A 203 4.73 19.59 -4.03
C ASN A 203 4.23 18.39 -4.85
N PRO A 204 4.32 18.40 -6.19
CA PRO A 204 3.95 17.23 -6.99
C PRO A 204 4.61 15.95 -6.48
N PRO A 205 3.88 14.82 -6.41
CA PRO A 205 4.40 13.60 -5.85
C PRO A 205 5.52 13.01 -6.73
N THR A 206 6.37 12.22 -6.08
CA THR A 206 7.40 11.39 -6.73
C THR A 206 7.07 9.92 -6.51
N THR A 207 7.78 9.00 -7.16
CA THR A 207 7.61 7.57 -6.89
C THR A 207 8.55 7.12 -5.77
N LEU A 208 8.10 6.23 -4.89
CA LEU A 208 8.99 5.49 -4.00
C LEU A 208 10.09 4.82 -4.82
N THR A 209 11.33 4.95 -4.38
CA THR A 209 12.50 4.39 -5.07
C THR A 209 12.75 2.92 -4.70
N VAL A 210 11.67 2.12 -4.68
CA VAL A 210 11.73 0.68 -4.47
C VAL A 210 12.29 0.02 -5.73
N ALA A 211 13.38 -0.73 -5.59
CA ALA A 211 13.94 -1.49 -6.70
C ALA A 211 13.03 -2.67 -7.07
N ALA A 212 12.97 -3.02 -8.36
CA ALA A 212 12.32 -4.25 -8.79
C ALA A 212 12.96 -5.46 -8.11
N THR A 213 12.14 -6.42 -7.68
CA THR A 213 12.64 -7.65 -7.05
C THR A 213 13.23 -8.58 -8.11
N THR A 214 14.12 -9.46 -7.69
CA THR A 214 14.76 -10.45 -8.57
C THR A 214 13.95 -11.74 -8.74
N GLY A 215 12.79 -11.82 -8.09
CA GLY A 215 11.87 -12.96 -8.18
C GLY A 215 11.06 -12.98 -9.47
N GLY A 216 10.17 -13.97 -9.60
CA GLY A 216 9.29 -14.14 -10.76
C GLY A 216 9.51 -15.43 -11.53
N GLY A 217 8.58 -15.75 -12.45
CA GLY A 217 8.58 -17.01 -13.20
C GLY A 217 7.95 -18.18 -12.45
N HIS A 218 7.45 -17.95 -11.23
CA HIS A 218 6.77 -18.95 -10.39
C HIS A 218 5.25 -18.84 -10.45
N CYS A 219 4.69 -17.88 -11.20
CA CYS A 219 3.25 -17.74 -11.34
C CYS A 219 2.74 -18.57 -12.52
N GLU A 220 1.82 -19.49 -12.28
CA GLU A 220 1.25 -20.38 -13.27
C GLU A 220 -0.28 -20.22 -13.37
N GLY A 221 -0.85 -20.69 -14.48
CA GLY A 221 -2.30 -20.66 -14.72
C GLY A 221 -2.88 -19.26 -14.60
N ASP A 222 -3.94 -19.12 -13.79
CA ASP A 222 -4.66 -17.86 -13.59
C ASP A 222 -3.81 -16.77 -12.92
N LEU A 223 -2.65 -17.12 -12.34
CA LEU A 223 -1.72 -16.16 -11.73
C LEU A 223 -0.62 -15.70 -12.67
N ALA A 224 -0.51 -16.26 -13.89
CA ALA A 224 0.61 -15.99 -14.80
C ALA A 224 0.81 -14.51 -15.13
N PHE A 225 -0.25 -13.69 -15.04
CA PHE A 225 -0.19 -12.24 -15.22
C PHE A 225 0.73 -11.56 -14.19
N PHE A 226 0.89 -12.11 -12.98
CA PHE A 226 1.81 -11.54 -11.99
C PHE A 226 3.28 -11.66 -12.42
N ASN A 227 3.65 -12.56 -13.34
CA ASN A 227 5.03 -12.65 -13.83
C ASN A 227 5.50 -11.39 -14.56
N THR A 228 4.57 -10.56 -15.03
CA THR A 228 4.90 -9.31 -15.72
C THR A 228 4.90 -8.11 -14.79
N ASN A 229 4.59 -8.28 -13.50
CA ASN A 229 4.62 -7.19 -12.53
C ASN A 229 6.05 -6.63 -12.39
N ILE A 230 6.18 -5.30 -12.44
CA ILE A 230 7.44 -4.61 -12.17
C ILE A 230 7.20 -3.56 -11.08
N GLY A 231 7.90 -3.70 -9.96
CA GLY A 231 7.86 -2.75 -8.85
C GLY A 231 6.99 -3.20 -7.67
N PRO A 232 6.79 -2.30 -6.69
CA PRO A 232 5.98 -2.54 -5.51
C PRO A 232 4.47 -2.45 -5.83
N HIS A 233 3.69 -3.29 -5.14
CA HIS A 233 2.24 -3.32 -5.26
C HIS A 233 1.55 -3.20 -3.88
N ASP A 234 0.61 -2.26 -3.76
CA ASP A 234 -0.13 -1.88 -2.55
C ASP A 234 0.74 -1.77 -1.30
N ALA A 235 1.68 -0.83 -1.30
CA ALA A 235 2.50 -0.59 -0.14
C ALA A 235 1.67 -0.20 1.08
N ARG A 236 2.04 -0.74 2.25
CA ARG A 236 1.58 -0.28 3.55
C ARG A 236 2.74 0.40 4.28
N VAL A 237 2.52 1.60 4.79
CA VAL A 237 3.55 2.40 5.46
C VAL A 237 3.15 2.61 6.92
N PHE A 238 4.08 2.33 7.83
CA PHE A 238 3.83 2.41 9.27
C PHE A 238 5.12 2.70 10.05
N TYR A 239 4.96 3.19 11.27
CA TYR A 239 6.06 3.28 12.22
C TYR A 239 6.20 1.97 13.00
N GLY A 240 7.40 1.40 12.99
CA GLY A 240 7.82 0.46 14.02
C GLY A 240 8.30 1.21 15.28
N PRO A 241 8.77 0.49 16.31
CA PRO A 241 9.18 1.07 17.59
C PRO A 241 10.15 2.26 17.46
N GLU A 242 11.13 2.17 16.57
CA GLU A 242 12.17 3.18 16.41
C GLU A 242 12.05 4.00 15.11
N LYS A 243 11.60 3.38 14.01
CA LYS A 243 11.74 3.89 12.64
C LYS A 243 10.58 3.45 11.73
N PRO A 244 10.31 4.17 10.64
CA PRO A 244 9.24 3.82 9.71
C PRO A 244 9.67 2.74 8.71
N TYR A 245 8.71 1.91 8.32
CA TYR A 245 8.86 0.87 7.33
C TYR A 245 7.78 1.00 6.26
N THR A 246 8.09 0.48 5.09
CA THR A 246 7.12 0.14 4.07
C THR A 246 7.14 -1.36 3.85
N ILE A 247 5.96 -1.96 3.80
CA ILE A 247 5.79 -3.32 3.29
C ILE A 247 5.05 -3.24 1.97
N PHE A 248 5.39 -4.07 1.01
CA PHE A 248 4.74 -4.09 -0.31
C PHE A 248 4.73 -5.48 -0.91
N GLY A 249 3.77 -5.75 -1.80
CA GLY A 249 3.77 -6.96 -2.59
C GLY A 249 4.72 -6.85 -3.79
N SER A 250 5.43 -7.92 -4.12
CA SER A 250 6.21 -7.99 -5.36
C SER A 250 6.51 -9.45 -5.74
N ASN A 251 7.17 -9.67 -6.88
CA ASN A 251 7.51 -11.02 -7.32
C ASN A 251 8.49 -11.69 -6.36
N SER A 252 8.09 -12.87 -5.89
CA SER A 252 8.83 -13.65 -4.90
C SER A 252 9.93 -14.48 -5.55
N VAL A 253 11.03 -14.73 -4.81
CA VAL A 253 12.05 -15.72 -5.22
C VAL A 253 11.72 -17.14 -4.77
N HIS A 254 10.62 -17.32 -4.01
CA HIS A 254 10.21 -18.57 -3.39
C HIS A 254 8.84 -19.06 -3.88
N THR A 255 7.91 -18.14 -4.13
CA THR A 255 6.52 -18.39 -4.58
C THR A 255 6.22 -17.52 -5.81
N CYS A 256 4.96 -17.44 -6.24
CA CYS A 256 4.56 -16.54 -7.32
C CYS A 256 4.70 -15.05 -6.89
N PHE A 257 4.13 -14.68 -5.75
CA PHE A 257 4.07 -13.30 -5.30
C PHE A 257 4.20 -13.24 -3.78
N GLY A 258 5.06 -12.37 -3.26
CA GLY A 258 5.44 -12.32 -1.86
C GLY A 258 5.31 -10.92 -1.25
N GLN A 259 5.34 -10.87 0.07
CA GLN A 259 5.38 -9.64 0.85
C GLN A 259 6.83 -9.28 1.16
N PHE A 260 7.22 -8.04 0.89
CA PHE A 260 8.54 -7.50 1.21
C PHE A 260 8.43 -6.42 2.28
N VAL A 261 9.51 -6.20 3.02
CA VAL A 261 9.70 -5.07 3.94
C VAL A 261 10.95 -4.28 3.56
N GLN A 262 10.87 -2.95 3.70
CA GLN A 262 12.01 -2.05 3.53
C GLN A 262 11.92 -0.88 4.52
N ASP A 263 13.06 -0.38 4.98
CA ASP A 263 13.12 0.88 5.73
C ASP A 263 12.68 2.03 4.83
N LEU A 264 11.58 2.69 5.20
CA LEU A 264 10.97 3.74 4.38
C LEU A 264 11.98 4.88 4.11
N ARG A 265 12.88 5.16 5.06
CA ARG A 265 13.88 6.24 4.98
C ARG A 265 14.90 6.04 3.86
N MET A 266 14.95 4.83 3.28
CA MET A 266 15.80 4.51 2.15
C MET A 266 15.15 4.80 0.80
N VAL A 267 13.82 4.88 0.75
CA VAL A 267 13.06 5.00 -0.51
C VAL A 267 12.33 6.35 -0.68
N VAL A 268 12.50 7.25 0.30
CA VAL A 268 11.98 8.63 0.30
C VAL A 268 13.07 9.63 0.65
N ASP A 269 12.85 10.91 0.37
CA ASP A 269 13.73 12.01 0.78
C ASP A 269 13.57 12.33 2.28
N TRP A 270 14.07 11.41 3.12
CA TRP A 270 13.87 11.45 4.57
C TRP A 270 14.61 12.60 5.25
N LYS A 271 13.86 13.45 5.97
CA LYS A 271 14.37 14.64 6.68
C LYS A 271 14.67 14.43 8.17
N GLY A 272 14.46 13.21 8.68
CA GLY A 272 14.69 12.87 10.08
C GLY A 272 16.00 12.12 10.31
N ASP A 273 16.08 11.49 11.49
CA ASP A 273 17.22 10.65 11.88
C ASP A 273 17.37 9.40 10.97
N ARG A 274 18.63 9.09 10.63
CA ARG A 274 19.06 7.98 9.75
C ARG A 274 19.94 6.96 10.47
N GLU A 275 20.00 6.98 11.79
CA GLU A 275 20.71 5.95 12.55
C GLU A 275 20.04 4.56 12.43
N LYS A 276 20.85 3.51 12.66
CA LYS A 276 20.47 2.09 12.64
C LYS A 276 19.64 1.67 11.42
N LEU A 277 20.27 1.68 10.23
CA LEU A 277 19.63 1.25 8.99
C LEU A 277 19.61 -0.29 8.88
N GLU A 278 18.42 -0.87 8.98
CA GLU A 278 18.13 -2.30 8.70
C GLU A 278 17.16 -2.35 7.53
N PHE A 279 16.98 -3.50 6.88
CA PHE A 279 16.09 -3.62 5.71
C PHE A 279 16.34 -2.52 4.66
N ARG A 280 17.63 -2.26 4.37
CA ARG A 280 18.03 -1.19 3.43
C ARG A 280 17.48 -1.43 2.02
N LEU A 281 17.43 -2.68 1.64
CA LEU A 281 16.83 -3.18 0.42
C LEU A 281 15.56 -3.95 0.77
N GLY A 282 14.63 -4.04 -0.18
CA GLY A 282 13.43 -4.87 -0.06
C GLY A 282 13.81 -6.29 0.34
N THR A 283 13.36 -6.72 1.51
CA THR A 283 13.63 -8.04 2.08
C THR A 283 12.33 -8.83 2.11
N GLU A 284 12.32 -10.00 1.50
CA GLU A 284 11.14 -10.84 1.46
C GLU A 284 10.81 -11.39 2.85
N LEU A 285 9.55 -11.22 3.28
CA LEU A 285 9.03 -11.76 4.52
C LEU A 285 8.49 -13.17 4.27
N GLN A 286 8.82 -14.08 5.19
CA GLN A 286 8.39 -15.47 5.13
C GLN A 286 7.68 -15.87 6.42
N ARG A 287 6.77 -16.84 6.31
CA ARG A 287 6.19 -17.57 7.44
C ARG A 287 6.62 -19.04 7.39
N PRO A 288 6.48 -19.83 8.47
CA PRO A 288 6.69 -21.27 8.40
C PRO A 288 5.81 -21.95 7.33
N LEU A 289 6.32 -23.04 6.74
CA LEU A 289 5.61 -23.85 5.74
C LEU A 289 4.29 -24.41 6.30
N PRO A 290 3.29 -24.68 5.43
CA PRO A 290 3.33 -24.60 3.96
C PRO A 290 3.01 -23.21 3.41
N TRP A 291 3.58 -22.86 2.25
CA TRP A 291 3.27 -21.62 1.52
C TRP A 291 2.20 -21.81 0.45
N ASN A 292 1.45 -20.75 0.19
CA ASN A 292 0.55 -20.57 -0.93
C ASN A 292 1.24 -19.82 -2.08
N PRO A 293 0.69 -19.84 -3.31
CA PRO A 293 1.27 -19.12 -4.44
C PRO A 293 1.41 -17.60 -4.22
N VAL A 294 0.45 -16.96 -3.56
CA VAL A 294 0.45 -15.51 -3.28
C VAL A 294 0.51 -15.29 -1.78
N GLU A 295 1.66 -14.97 -1.18
CA GLU A 295 1.79 -14.74 0.26
C GLU A 295 1.63 -13.25 0.61
N LYS A 296 0.38 -12.75 0.63
CA LYS A 296 0.03 -11.35 0.99
C LYS A 296 -1.37 -11.26 1.63
N ASN A 297 -1.54 -10.35 2.59
CA ASN A 297 -2.84 -9.90 3.18
C ASN A 297 -3.85 -11.02 3.50
N TRP A 298 -3.53 -11.95 4.40
CA TRP A 298 -4.46 -13.05 4.75
C TRP A 298 -5.25 -12.80 6.03
N PHE A 299 -6.55 -12.52 5.91
CA PHE A 299 -7.59 -12.95 6.88
C PHE A 299 -8.93 -13.05 6.12
N LEU A 300 -9.59 -14.22 6.17
CA LEU A 300 -10.93 -14.44 5.60
C LEU A 300 -11.95 -14.42 6.74
N PHE A 301 -12.98 -13.58 6.59
CA PHE A 301 -14.14 -13.57 7.47
C PHE A 301 -15.41 -13.76 6.63
N TRP A 302 -16.38 -14.45 7.21
CA TRP A 302 -17.73 -14.59 6.67
C TRP A 302 -18.66 -13.80 7.58
N ASP A 303 -19.61 -13.07 7.01
CA ASP A 303 -20.71 -12.55 7.79
C ASP A 303 -21.63 -13.70 8.26
N SER A 304 -22.62 -13.39 9.10
CA SER A 304 -23.59 -14.38 9.60
C SER A 304 -24.44 -15.04 8.49
N ASN A 305 -24.36 -14.55 7.26
CA ASN A 305 -25.11 -15.02 6.09
C ASN A 305 -24.23 -15.74 5.07
N GLY A 306 -22.94 -15.93 5.35
CA GLY A 306 -21.98 -16.56 4.45
C GLY A 306 -21.52 -15.67 3.28
N GLN A 307 -21.81 -14.37 3.30
CA GLN A 307 -21.32 -13.41 2.33
C GLN A 307 -19.90 -12.95 2.68
N ILE A 308 -19.10 -12.72 1.63
CA ILE A 308 -17.75 -12.19 1.74
C ILE A 308 -17.85 -10.68 1.50
N VAL A 309 -17.77 -9.91 2.58
CA VAL A 309 -17.71 -8.44 2.54
C VAL A 309 -16.43 -8.02 3.26
N TYR A 310 -15.70 -7.05 2.70
CA TYR A 310 -14.55 -6.49 3.38
C TYR A 310 -15.04 -5.58 4.51
N GLU A 311 -14.91 -6.05 5.74
CA GLU A 311 -15.24 -5.26 6.93
C GLU A 311 -14.03 -5.18 7.89
N PRO A 312 -13.61 -3.97 8.30
CA PRO A 312 -12.45 -3.81 9.17
C PRO A 312 -12.78 -4.12 10.63
N TYR A 313 -12.03 -5.04 11.24
CA TYR A 313 -12.07 -5.33 12.67
C TYR A 313 -10.83 -4.79 13.38
N VAL A 314 -10.98 -4.45 14.66
CA VAL A 314 -9.86 -4.06 15.52
C VAL A 314 -9.36 -5.29 16.27
N MET A 315 -8.09 -5.64 16.07
CA MET A 315 -7.44 -6.75 16.76
C MET A 315 -6.39 -6.19 17.73
N VAL A 316 -6.43 -6.67 18.97
CA VAL A 316 -5.44 -6.38 20.00
C VAL A 316 -4.66 -7.65 20.29
N PHE A 317 -3.33 -7.55 20.27
CA PHE A 317 -2.43 -8.66 20.56
C PHE A 317 -1.40 -8.26 21.63
N LYS A 318 -0.84 -9.25 22.34
CA LYS A 318 0.19 -9.00 23.34
C LYS A 318 1.47 -8.54 22.65
N GLN A 319 2.10 -7.49 23.17
CA GLN A 319 3.38 -6.99 22.64
C GLN A 319 4.53 -7.98 22.80
N GLN A 320 4.43 -8.93 23.73
CA GLN A 320 5.48 -9.91 24.00
C GLN A 320 5.17 -11.23 23.31
N ALA A 321 6.21 -11.87 22.78
CA ALA A 321 6.11 -13.23 22.26
C ALA A 321 5.44 -14.16 23.29
N PRO A 322 4.52 -15.04 22.87
CA PRO A 322 4.23 -15.44 21.48
C PRO A 322 3.24 -14.53 20.72
N PHE A 323 2.99 -13.30 21.19
CA PHE A 323 2.11 -12.31 20.54
C PHE A 323 0.64 -12.74 20.44
N ASP A 324 0.14 -13.42 21.48
CA ASP A 324 -1.25 -13.91 21.53
C ASP A 324 -2.25 -12.80 21.18
N ILE A 325 -3.28 -13.15 20.40
CA ILE A 325 -4.47 -12.31 20.25
C ILE A 325 -5.14 -12.20 21.62
N HIS A 326 -5.28 -10.96 22.10
CA HIS A 326 -5.89 -10.65 23.38
C HIS A 326 -7.39 -10.39 23.24
N ALA A 327 -7.77 -9.65 22.19
CA ALA A 327 -9.15 -9.31 21.91
C ALA A 327 -9.36 -8.97 20.42
N ILE A 328 -10.59 -9.12 19.95
CA ILE A 328 -11.05 -8.63 18.65
C ILE A 328 -12.34 -7.84 18.88
N SER A 329 -12.57 -6.75 18.15
CA SER A 329 -13.85 -6.03 18.22
C SER A 329 -15.02 -6.97 17.92
N ARG A 330 -16.08 -6.92 18.73
CA ARG A 330 -17.27 -7.78 18.53
C ARG A 330 -18.06 -7.42 17.27
N GLN A 331 -17.87 -6.20 16.78
CA GLN A 331 -18.46 -5.68 15.56
C GLN A 331 -17.34 -5.07 14.71
N PRO A 332 -17.49 -5.08 13.38
CA PRO A 332 -16.61 -4.33 12.50
C PRO A 332 -16.81 -2.82 12.68
N ILE A 333 -15.79 -2.04 12.32
CA ILE A 333 -15.87 -0.58 12.34
C ILE A 333 -16.59 -0.06 11.09
N TRP A 334 -17.52 0.84 11.29
CA TRP A 334 -18.15 1.62 10.23
C TRP A 334 -17.58 3.03 10.21
N ILE A 335 -16.97 3.45 9.10
CA ILE A 335 -16.39 4.79 8.98
C ILE A 335 -17.51 5.76 8.60
N HIS A 336 -17.78 6.75 9.47
CA HIS A 336 -18.86 7.70 9.24
C HIS A 336 -18.69 8.43 7.91
N GLY A 337 -19.78 8.46 7.12
CA GLY A 337 -19.80 8.99 5.77
C GLY A 337 -19.71 7.94 4.66
N ARG A 338 -19.43 6.66 4.96
CA ARG A 338 -19.52 5.55 4.00
C ARG A 338 -20.95 5.47 3.42
N GLU A 339 -21.09 5.47 2.09
CA GLU A 339 -22.40 5.46 1.45
C GLU A 339 -23.00 4.05 1.45
N LYS A 340 -24.30 3.95 1.74
CA LYS A 340 -25.06 2.71 1.56
C LYS A 340 -25.69 2.73 0.16
N HIS A 341 -25.76 1.54 -0.46
CA HIS A 341 -26.43 1.25 -1.73
C HIS A 341 -27.56 0.25 -1.46
N PRO A 342 -28.75 0.71 -0.97
CA PRO A 342 -29.85 -0.17 -0.59
C PRO A 342 -30.41 -0.99 -1.74
N ASP A 343 -30.28 -0.49 -2.97
CA ASP A 343 -30.67 -1.17 -4.21
C ASP A 343 -29.86 -2.45 -4.47
N LYS A 344 -28.62 -2.48 -3.99
CA LYS A 344 -27.72 -3.63 -4.10
C LYS A 344 -27.54 -4.38 -2.78
N SER A 345 -28.16 -3.89 -1.70
CA SER A 345 -27.88 -4.33 -0.32
C SER A 345 -26.38 -4.36 -0.01
N THR A 346 -25.65 -3.34 -0.46
CA THR A 346 -24.20 -3.18 -0.23
C THR A 346 -23.87 -1.75 0.16
N SER A 347 -22.65 -1.48 0.56
CA SER A 347 -22.14 -0.13 0.80
C SER A 347 -20.88 0.10 -0.01
N ASP A 348 -20.36 1.32 0.01
CA ASP A 348 -19.02 1.57 -0.50
C ASP A 348 -18.01 0.60 0.13
N MET A 349 -17.16 0.00 -0.69
CA MET A 349 -16.03 -0.82 -0.28
C MET A 349 -14.90 0.07 0.20
N PHE A 350 -14.61 -0.01 1.50
CA PHE A 350 -13.53 0.75 2.14
C PHE A 350 -12.40 -0.20 2.56
N TYR A 351 -11.23 -0.08 1.95
CA TYR A 351 -10.07 -0.90 2.26
C TYR A 351 -9.13 -0.17 3.20
N VAL A 352 -9.11 -0.55 4.49
CA VAL A 352 -8.20 0.08 5.46
C VAL A 352 -6.77 -0.32 5.13
N THR A 353 -5.98 0.69 4.78
CA THR A 353 -4.63 0.52 4.23
C THR A 353 -3.56 0.85 5.24
N SER A 354 -3.76 1.86 6.08
CA SER A 354 -2.80 2.17 7.14
C SER A 354 -3.44 2.66 8.41
N MET A 355 -2.69 2.50 9.50
CA MET A 355 -2.98 3.08 10.80
C MET A 355 -1.71 3.76 11.33
N SER A 356 -1.79 5.02 11.74
CA SER A 356 -0.65 5.76 12.29
C SER A 356 -1.08 6.82 13.29
N TRP A 357 -0.28 7.06 14.32
CA TRP A 357 -0.50 8.18 15.23
C TRP A 357 -0.42 9.50 14.46
N LYS A 358 -1.33 10.43 14.75
CA LYS A 358 -1.43 11.69 14.01
C LYS A 358 -0.28 12.66 14.32
N GLN A 359 0.17 12.71 15.58
CA GLN A 359 1.08 13.76 16.02
C GLN A 359 2.55 13.46 15.67
N ARG A 360 3.31 14.53 15.39
CA ARG A 360 4.75 14.42 15.21
C ARG A 360 5.40 13.88 16.48
N GLY A 361 6.33 12.93 16.30
CA GLY A 361 7.07 12.29 17.39
C GLY A 361 6.38 11.07 17.98
N GLN A 362 5.07 10.90 17.78
CA GLN A 362 4.37 9.65 18.10
C GLN A 362 4.64 8.64 16.97
N LYS A 363 5.30 7.54 17.33
CA LYS A 363 5.75 6.51 16.38
C LYS A 363 4.92 5.24 16.51
N TYR A 364 5.22 4.43 17.51
CA TYR A 364 4.64 3.10 17.70
C TYR A 364 3.73 3.01 18.94
N HIS A 365 3.99 3.84 19.95
CA HIS A 365 3.23 3.87 21.19
C HIS A 365 2.44 5.16 21.30
N GLY A 366 1.31 5.08 22.00
CA GLY A 366 0.43 6.20 22.32
C GLY A 366 -0.57 5.81 23.40
N PHE A 367 -1.53 6.69 23.64
CA PHE A 367 -2.57 6.59 24.65
C PHE A 367 -3.97 6.50 24.02
N LEU A 368 -4.98 6.16 24.82
CA LEU A 368 -6.36 6.00 24.31
C LEU A 368 -7.01 7.35 23.94
N ASP A 369 -6.50 8.46 24.46
CA ASP A 369 -6.95 9.82 24.16
C ASP A 369 -6.17 10.48 23.00
N ASP A 370 -5.17 9.78 22.45
CA ASP A 370 -4.44 10.24 21.28
C ASP A 370 -5.26 10.07 19.99
N GLU A 371 -4.97 10.91 18.99
CA GLU A 371 -5.56 10.79 17.66
C GLU A 371 -4.74 9.85 16.76
N ILE A 372 -5.44 8.96 16.06
CA ILE A 372 -4.89 8.03 15.07
C ILE A 372 -5.51 8.35 13.72
N PHE A 373 -4.71 8.36 12.65
CA PHE A 373 -5.21 8.25 11.29
C PHE A 373 -5.44 6.80 10.90
N LEU A 374 -6.62 6.55 10.34
CA LEU A 374 -6.89 5.41 9.49
C LEU A 374 -6.95 5.93 8.04
N ALA A 375 -6.06 5.45 7.19
CA ALA A 375 -6.12 5.72 5.76
C ALA A 375 -6.76 4.52 5.06
N PHE A 376 -7.54 4.78 4.00
CA PHE A 376 -8.27 3.74 3.30
C PHE A 376 -8.55 4.09 1.84
N GLY A 377 -8.62 3.06 1.00
CA GLY A 377 -9.12 3.15 -0.37
C GLY A 377 -10.64 3.08 -0.40
N ILE A 378 -11.26 3.77 -1.36
CA ILE A 378 -12.71 3.70 -1.64
C ILE A 378 -12.88 3.14 -3.05
N GLU A 379 -13.55 1.99 -3.18
CA GLU A 379 -13.91 1.36 -4.46
C GLU A 379 -12.70 1.10 -5.39
N ASP A 380 -11.49 0.90 -4.85
CA ASP A 380 -10.23 0.83 -5.62
C ASP A 380 -10.02 2.01 -6.59
N GLU A 381 -10.62 3.16 -6.28
CA GLU A 381 -10.62 4.34 -7.14
C GLU A 381 -10.08 5.58 -6.46
N LYS A 382 -10.42 5.78 -5.19
CA LYS A 382 -10.14 7.01 -4.45
C LYS A 382 -9.35 6.73 -3.18
N ALA A 383 -8.62 7.73 -2.72
CA ALA A 383 -7.87 7.72 -1.48
C ALA A 383 -8.53 8.64 -0.44
N ALA A 384 -8.71 8.14 0.78
CA ALA A 384 -9.30 8.89 1.88
C ALA A 384 -8.63 8.55 3.22
N GLY A 385 -8.94 9.35 4.23
CA GLY A 385 -8.50 9.10 5.60
C GLY A 385 -9.47 9.66 6.62
N ILE A 386 -9.43 9.11 7.83
CA ILE A 386 -10.17 9.60 8.98
C ILE A 386 -9.24 9.62 10.18
N ASN A 387 -9.26 10.71 10.94
CA ASN A 387 -8.65 10.76 12.26
C ASN A 387 -9.70 10.45 13.33
N VAL A 388 -9.40 9.52 14.21
CA VAL A 388 -10.28 9.09 15.31
C VAL A 388 -9.49 9.16 16.61
N LEU A 389 -10.16 9.20 17.76
CA LEU A 389 -9.48 8.91 19.03
C LEU A 389 -9.16 7.43 19.08
N ALA A 390 -7.97 7.08 19.56
CA ALA A 390 -7.57 5.68 19.69
C ALA A 390 -8.61 4.89 20.49
N GLY A 391 -9.06 5.41 21.63
CA GLY A 391 -10.06 4.78 22.48
C GLY A 391 -11.40 4.51 21.80
N ASP A 392 -11.75 5.26 20.74
CA ASP A 392 -12.95 4.99 19.96
C ASP A 392 -12.86 3.69 19.15
N LEU A 393 -11.65 3.22 18.81
CA LEU A 393 -11.42 1.93 18.15
C LEU A 393 -11.51 0.75 19.12
N PHE A 394 -11.25 0.98 20.41
CA PHE A 394 -11.20 -0.08 21.43
C PHE A 394 -12.55 -0.28 22.15
N LYS A 395 -13.63 0.38 21.70
CA LYS A 395 -14.97 0.08 22.23
C LYS A 395 -15.40 -1.32 21.78
N ASN A 396 -16.23 -1.98 22.59
CA ASN A 396 -16.83 -3.28 22.26
C ASN A 396 -15.83 -4.40 21.89
N LEU A 397 -14.63 -4.39 22.47
CA LEU A 397 -13.70 -5.51 22.35
C LEU A 397 -14.29 -6.76 23.01
N GLY A 398 -14.21 -7.89 22.31
CA GLY A 398 -14.43 -9.23 22.87
C GLY A 398 -13.09 -9.82 23.22
N ALA A 399 -12.81 -9.96 24.52
CA ALA A 399 -11.60 -10.62 24.97
C ALA A 399 -11.65 -12.11 24.58
N CYS A 400 -10.56 -12.63 24.02
CA CYS A 400 -10.48 -14.03 23.59
C CYS A 400 -10.40 -15.03 24.76
N PHE A 401 -10.35 -14.52 26.00
CA PHE A 401 -10.21 -15.30 27.24
C PHE A 401 -11.36 -15.08 28.23
N GLU A 402 -12.46 -14.43 27.81
CA GLU A 402 -13.69 -14.40 28.59
C GLU A 402 -14.50 -15.67 28.28
N GLU A 403 -14.58 -16.59 29.25
CA GLU A 403 -15.49 -17.74 29.25
C GLU A 403 -16.97 -17.33 29.44
#